data_AF-A0A4S2KWV6-F1
#
_entry.id   AF-A0A4S2KWV6-F1
#
_cell.length_a   1.000
_cell.length_b   1.000
_cell.length_c   1.000
_cell.angle_alpha   90.00
_cell.angle_beta   90.00
_cell.angle_gamma   90.00
#
_symmetry.space_group_name_H-M   'P 1'
#
loop_
_entity.id
_entity.type
_entity.pdbx_description
1 polymer ?
#
loop_
_entity_poly.entity_id
_entity_poly.type
_entity_poly.pdbx_seq_one_letter_code
_entity_poly.pdbx_strand_id
1 'polypeptide(L)'
;MYVGNKEKGEFSKTGRDEGIEVQGTTGDKKKRKKGGKGNGDASAEIKVIFWNVAGLKKKDREFWEYIEGFDIIGLCETWVEEKEWEKIKKNMSKKFVWKCQFAIREKGKGRAKGGIMTGVRKEIEEIDIKEVESVNGMQERKLRSSIRRMETILKYPPVECRQNVIDILSDQTSKDYRIYQEFGSNDDEIKTIATGIFDCIERTWSIYTDIPQINEPILVIPMQLRNFAVPQYNKAKK
;
A
#
# COMPACT_ATOMS: atom_id res chain seq x y z
N MET A 1 27.38 -38.78 35.13
CA MET A 1 28.31 -37.62 35.22
C MET A 1 27.96 -36.61 34.13
N TYR A 2 28.43 -35.37 34.21
CA TYR A 2 28.61 -34.48 33.05
C TYR A 2 29.84 -34.93 32.24
N VAL A 3 30.14 -34.51 31.00
CA VAL A 3 29.56 -33.57 30.00
C VAL A 3 29.73 -34.23 28.61
N GLY A 4 29.02 -33.92 27.53
CA GLY A 4 27.98 -32.92 27.26
C GLY A 4 28.50 -31.71 26.46
N ASN A 5 28.14 -31.57 25.17
CA ASN A 5 28.61 -30.45 24.33
C ASN A 5 27.52 -29.90 23.37
N LYS A 6 27.66 -28.63 22.94
CA LYS A 6 26.77 -27.95 21.98
C LYS A 6 27.56 -27.51 20.76
N GLU A 7 27.12 -27.92 19.57
CA GLU A 7 27.54 -27.26 18.32
C GLU A 7 26.49 -26.26 17.87
N LYS A 8 26.96 -25.11 17.36
CA LYS A 8 26.13 -23.99 16.93
C LYS A 8 25.99 -24.05 15.41
N GLY A 9 24.84 -24.50 14.91
CA GLY A 9 24.50 -24.30 13.50
C GLY A 9 24.39 -22.81 13.19
N GLU A 10 25.22 -22.30 12.29
CA GLU A 10 25.25 -20.87 11.96
C GLU A 10 24.03 -20.43 11.13
N PHE A 11 23.70 -19.14 11.24
CA PHE A 11 22.41 -18.61 10.82
C PHE A 11 22.54 -17.83 9.50
N SER A 12 22.30 -18.49 8.37
CA SER A 12 22.34 -17.86 7.03
C SER A 12 21.21 -16.84 6.86
N LYS A 13 21.54 -15.56 7.04
CA LYS A 13 20.62 -14.44 6.78
C LYS A 13 20.51 -14.17 5.28
N THR A 14 19.60 -14.85 4.59
CA THR A 14 19.17 -14.52 3.23
C THR A 14 17.65 -14.48 3.12
N GLY A 15 17.02 -13.60 3.92
CA GLY A 15 15.70 -13.09 3.57
C GLY A 15 15.85 -12.12 2.40
N ARG A 16 14.91 -12.13 1.46
CA ARG A 16 14.91 -11.15 0.36
C ARG A 16 14.12 -9.92 0.79
N ASP A 17 14.75 -8.76 0.69
CA ASP A 17 14.11 -7.46 0.91
C ASP A 17 13.30 -7.06 -0.33
N GLU A 18 12.19 -7.76 -0.58
CA GLU A 18 11.21 -7.43 -1.61
C GLU A 18 10.18 -6.42 -1.07
N GLY A 19 10.69 -5.25 -0.63
CA GLY A 19 9.89 -4.07 -0.31
C GLY A 19 9.85 -3.11 -1.49
N ILE A 20 8.65 -2.74 -1.96
CA ILE A 20 8.50 -1.72 -3.01
C ILE A 20 8.61 -0.34 -2.37
N GLU A 21 9.82 0.21 -2.37
CA GLU A 21 10.04 1.62 -2.02
C GLU A 21 9.59 2.51 -3.19
N VAL A 22 8.45 3.18 -3.03
CA VAL A 22 8.01 4.22 -3.97
C VAL A 22 8.84 5.48 -3.70
N GLN A 23 10.03 5.55 -4.30
CA GLN A 23 10.97 6.65 -4.12
C GLN A 23 10.45 7.95 -4.75
N GLY A 24 9.77 8.76 -3.95
CA GLY A 24 9.71 10.21 -4.19
C GLY A 24 11.14 10.78 -4.18
N THR A 25 11.47 11.63 -5.16
CA THR A 25 12.85 12.06 -5.43
C THR A 25 13.49 12.74 -4.23
N THR A 26 14.68 12.27 -3.85
CA THR A 26 15.31 12.67 -2.58
C THR A 26 15.88 14.08 -2.62
N GLY A 27 15.15 15.03 -2.01
CA GLY A 27 15.66 16.37 -1.66
C GLY A 27 16.50 16.36 -0.37
N ASP A 28 17.46 17.28 -0.29
CA ASP A 28 18.55 17.22 0.69
C ASP A 28 18.16 17.44 2.18
N LYS A 29 19.03 16.95 3.09
CA LYS A 29 18.79 16.89 4.55
C LYS A 29 18.71 18.26 5.25
N LYS A 30 17.58 18.96 5.15
CA LYS A 30 17.30 20.16 5.98
C LYS A 30 16.63 19.80 7.32
N LYS A 31 17.38 19.95 8.43
CA LYS A 31 16.80 20.01 9.78
C LYS A 31 15.74 21.13 9.85
N ARG A 32 14.47 20.77 10.11
CA ARG A 32 13.39 21.74 10.39
C ARG A 32 13.78 22.60 11.61
N LYS A 33 14.08 23.88 11.37
CA LYS A 33 14.19 24.89 12.44
C LYS A 33 12.79 25.19 13.00
N LYS A 34 12.69 25.43 14.30
CA LYS A 34 11.48 26.05 14.91
C LYS A 34 11.51 27.56 14.69
N GLY A 35 10.33 28.14 14.50
CA GLY A 35 10.11 29.60 14.50
C GLY A 35 10.13 30.22 13.11
N GLY A 36 8.99 30.77 12.70
CA GLY A 36 8.80 31.46 11.43
C GLY A 36 7.32 31.50 11.07
N LYS A 37 6.68 32.67 11.18
CA LYS A 37 5.31 32.87 10.74
C LYS A 37 5.37 33.30 9.27
N GLY A 38 4.89 32.45 8.37
CA GLY A 38 4.82 32.75 6.94
C GLY A 38 3.68 31.98 6.31
N ASN A 39 2.80 32.70 5.60
CA ASN A 39 1.91 32.06 4.63
C ASN A 39 2.76 31.55 3.47
N GLY A 40 2.36 30.41 2.92
CA GLY A 40 3.20 29.60 2.04
C GLY A 40 2.66 28.19 2.08
N ASP A 41 1.48 28.04 1.50
CA ASP A 41 0.65 26.84 1.61
C ASP A 41 1.33 25.68 0.90
N ALA A 42 1.95 24.83 1.72
CA ALA A 42 2.75 23.70 1.27
C ALA A 42 1.81 22.52 1.03
N SER A 43 1.47 22.31 -0.24
CA SER A 43 0.62 21.22 -0.74
C SER A 43 0.84 19.91 0.03
N ALA A 44 -0.23 19.36 0.60
CA ALA A 44 -0.18 18.32 1.63
C ALA A 44 0.22 16.94 1.06
N GLU A 45 1.52 16.75 0.84
CA GLU A 45 2.14 15.51 0.37
C GLU A 45 1.84 14.33 1.34
N ILE A 46 0.81 13.53 1.02
CA ILE A 46 0.43 12.35 1.81
C ILE A 46 1.47 11.24 1.61
N LYS A 47 2.19 10.88 2.69
CA LYS A 47 3.21 9.84 2.68
C LYS A 47 2.61 8.50 3.09
N VAL A 48 2.81 7.49 2.24
CA VAL A 48 2.26 6.14 2.44
C VAL A 48 3.39 5.13 2.55
N ILE A 49 3.31 4.20 3.51
CA ILE A 49 4.19 3.03 3.60
C ILE A 49 3.38 1.74 3.63
N PHE A 50 3.79 0.75 2.82
CA PHE A 50 3.32 -0.63 2.94
C PHE A 50 4.50 -1.57 3.15
N TRP A 51 4.51 -2.35 4.24
CA TRP A 51 5.68 -3.16 4.63
C TRP A 51 5.29 -4.54 5.19
N ASN A 52 5.85 -5.60 4.59
CA ASN A 52 5.90 -6.93 5.22
C ASN A 52 6.90 -6.90 6.38
N VAL A 53 6.41 -6.90 7.62
CA VAL A 53 7.24 -6.66 8.81
C VAL A 53 7.86 -7.92 9.41
N ALA A 54 7.40 -9.10 9.00
CA ALA A 54 7.80 -10.41 9.55
C ALA A 54 7.78 -10.47 11.10
N GLY A 55 6.66 -10.04 11.70
CA GLY A 55 6.41 -10.05 13.14
C GLY A 55 6.72 -8.74 13.87
N LEU A 56 5.70 -8.13 14.49
CA LEU A 56 5.85 -6.88 15.24
C LEU A 56 6.48 -7.03 16.64
N LYS A 57 6.49 -8.25 17.21
CA LYS A 57 6.82 -8.52 18.63
C LYS A 57 8.28 -8.19 19.04
N LYS A 58 9.16 -7.96 18.07
CA LYS A 58 10.58 -7.61 18.26
C LYS A 58 10.97 -6.25 17.67
N LYS A 59 10.00 -5.46 17.21
CA LYS A 59 10.27 -4.12 16.66
C LYS A 59 10.48 -3.12 17.79
N ASP A 60 11.61 -2.44 17.77
CA ASP A 60 12.06 -1.46 18.75
C ASP A 60 11.51 -0.05 18.50
N ARG A 61 11.93 0.91 19.32
CA ARG A 61 11.50 2.32 19.25
C ARG A 61 11.84 2.97 17.90
N GLU A 62 12.97 2.62 17.29
CA GLU A 62 13.42 3.25 16.04
C GLU A 62 12.51 2.84 14.87
N PHE A 63 12.05 1.59 14.83
CA PHE A 63 11.00 1.16 13.90
C PHE A 63 9.69 1.96 14.08
N TRP A 64 9.22 2.17 15.31
CA TRP A 64 7.96 2.90 15.56
C TRP A 64 8.10 4.40 15.23
N GLU A 65 9.24 5.01 15.54
CA GLU A 65 9.55 6.42 15.22
C GLU A 65 9.73 6.63 13.70
N TYR A 66 10.26 5.64 12.97
CA TYR A 66 10.36 5.68 11.50
C TYR A 66 8.97 5.66 10.85
N ILE A 67 8.11 4.70 11.19
CA ILE A 67 6.79 4.62 10.54
C ILE A 67 5.85 5.77 10.92
N GLU A 68 6.04 6.42 12.07
CA GLU A 68 5.30 7.63 12.46
C GLU A 68 5.55 8.84 11.51
N GLY A 69 6.63 8.81 10.73
CA GLY A 69 6.93 9.79 9.67
C GLY A 69 6.00 9.74 8.45
N PHE A 70 5.20 8.67 8.31
CA PHE A 70 4.20 8.51 7.25
C PHE A 70 2.80 8.87 7.76
N ASP A 71 1.88 9.19 6.85
CA ASP A 71 0.50 9.59 7.16
C ASP A 71 -0.48 8.42 7.03
N ILE A 72 -0.17 7.47 6.13
CA ILE A 72 -0.86 6.18 5.99
C ILE A 72 0.16 5.05 6.09
N ILE A 73 -0.12 4.08 6.96
CA ILE A 73 0.76 2.96 7.31
C ILE A 73 -0.02 1.67 7.09
N GLY A 74 0.51 0.74 6.30
CA GLY A 74 0.00 -0.63 6.17
C GLY A 74 1.10 -1.65 6.44
N LEU A 75 0.89 -2.53 7.42
CA LEU A 75 1.86 -3.56 7.81
C LEU A 75 1.23 -4.94 7.68
N CYS A 76 1.90 -5.87 6.99
CA CYS A 76 1.45 -7.25 6.79
C CYS A 76 2.45 -8.28 7.35
N GLU A 77 2.01 -9.53 7.54
CA GLU A 77 2.71 -10.55 8.32
C GLU A 77 3.10 -10.03 9.73
N THR A 78 2.15 -9.37 10.40
CA THR A 78 2.38 -8.77 11.72
C THR A 78 2.54 -9.81 12.83
N TRP A 79 1.98 -11.00 12.63
CA TRP A 79 1.91 -12.11 13.59
C TRP A 79 1.35 -11.72 14.97
N VAL A 80 0.51 -10.68 15.03
CA VAL A 80 -0.17 -10.23 16.25
C VAL A 80 -1.45 -11.04 16.43
N GLU A 81 -1.48 -11.88 17.47
CA GLU A 81 -2.70 -12.57 17.90
C GLU A 81 -3.55 -11.60 18.74
N GLU A 82 -4.88 -11.73 18.73
CA GLU A 82 -5.84 -10.83 19.41
C GLU A 82 -5.44 -10.48 20.86
N LYS A 83 -5.16 -11.49 21.68
CA LYS A 83 -4.69 -11.38 23.07
C LYS A 83 -3.41 -10.55 23.28
N GLU A 84 -2.67 -10.23 22.22
CA GLU A 84 -1.44 -9.43 22.25
C GLU A 84 -1.68 -7.98 21.80
N TRP A 85 -2.85 -7.67 21.24
CA TRP A 85 -3.20 -6.36 20.69
C TRP A 85 -2.94 -5.22 21.67
N GLU A 86 -3.54 -5.26 22.86
CA GLU A 86 -3.39 -4.24 23.91
C GLU A 86 -1.97 -4.17 24.51
N LYS A 87 -1.06 -5.09 24.16
CA LYS A 87 0.38 -4.97 24.44
C LYS A 87 1.10 -4.21 23.31
N ILE A 88 0.88 -4.58 22.05
CA ILE A 88 1.53 -3.93 20.90
C ILE A 88 1.04 -2.48 20.74
N LYS A 89 -0.26 -2.23 20.96
CA LYS A 89 -0.93 -0.92 20.90
C LYS A 89 -0.32 0.14 21.82
N LYS A 90 0.36 -0.26 22.90
CA LYS A 90 1.07 0.65 23.83
C LYS A 90 2.34 1.27 23.24
N ASN A 91 2.91 0.66 22.19
CA ASN A 91 4.09 1.17 21.49
C ASN A 91 3.71 2.14 20.34
N MET A 92 2.42 2.28 20.03
CA MET A 92 1.95 3.00 18.85
C MET A 92 1.69 4.48 19.14
N SER A 93 2.00 5.35 18.17
CA SER A 93 1.67 6.76 18.26
C SER A 93 0.15 7.00 18.27
N LYS A 94 -0.29 7.83 19.22
CA LYS A 94 -1.69 8.27 19.38
C LYS A 94 -2.16 9.24 18.30
N LYS A 95 -1.28 9.66 17.37
CA LYS A 95 -1.60 10.51 16.21
C LYS A 95 -2.41 9.79 15.12
N PHE A 96 -2.52 8.46 15.19
CA PHE A 96 -3.19 7.65 14.17
C PHE A 96 -4.45 6.98 14.73
N VAL A 97 -5.39 6.67 13.82
CA VAL A 97 -6.44 5.68 14.00
C VAL A 97 -5.88 4.32 13.56
N TRP A 98 -5.68 3.41 14.51
CA TRP A 98 -5.16 2.06 14.26
C TRP A 98 -6.30 1.04 14.20
N LYS A 99 -6.34 0.25 13.12
CA LYS A 99 -7.25 -0.91 12.96
C LYS A 99 -6.38 -2.14 12.67
N CYS A 100 -6.72 -3.31 13.21
CA CYS A 100 -5.91 -4.52 13.10
C CYS A 100 -6.78 -5.75 12.80
N GLN A 101 -6.38 -6.52 11.80
CA GLN A 101 -6.86 -7.87 11.51
C GLN A 101 -5.87 -8.86 12.09
N PHE A 102 -6.30 -9.69 13.05
CA PHE A 102 -5.38 -10.54 13.82
C PHE A 102 -4.82 -11.73 13.02
N ALA A 103 -3.61 -12.15 13.39
CA ALA A 103 -2.96 -13.32 12.82
C ALA A 103 -3.55 -14.61 13.39
N ILE A 104 -3.91 -15.56 12.53
CA ILE A 104 -4.57 -16.81 12.92
C ILE A 104 -3.54 -17.86 13.31
N ARG A 105 -3.80 -18.58 14.42
CA ARG A 105 -2.94 -19.66 14.92
C ARG A 105 -3.57 -21.03 14.64
N GLU A 106 -3.22 -21.62 13.50
CA GLU A 106 -3.63 -22.98 13.12
C GLU A 106 -2.99 -24.08 14.00
N LYS A 107 -1.86 -23.79 14.66
CA LYS A 107 -1.05 -24.79 15.40
C LYS A 107 -0.53 -24.26 16.74
N GLY A 108 -0.59 -25.10 17.77
CA GLY A 108 -0.18 -24.77 19.15
C GLY A 108 1.31 -24.46 19.34
N LYS A 109 2.17 -24.80 18.37
CA LYS A 109 3.59 -24.39 18.31
C LYS A 109 3.88 -23.76 16.95
N GLY A 110 4.78 -22.77 16.93
CA GLY A 110 5.18 -22.04 15.72
C GLY A 110 4.66 -20.58 15.67
N ARG A 111 4.78 -19.95 14.51
CA ARG A 111 4.26 -18.59 14.26
C ARG A 111 2.74 -18.62 14.02
N ALA A 112 2.07 -17.50 14.28
CA ALA A 112 0.75 -17.25 13.71
C ALA A 112 0.90 -16.87 12.22
N LYS A 113 -0.18 -16.98 11.44
CA LYS A 113 -0.22 -16.78 10.00
C LYS A 113 -0.80 -15.41 9.67
N GLY A 114 -0.10 -14.61 8.85
CA GLY A 114 -0.58 -13.30 8.43
C GLY A 114 -0.73 -12.30 9.57
N GLY A 115 -1.91 -11.69 9.65
CA GLY A 115 -2.18 -10.49 10.41
C GLY A 115 -1.81 -9.24 9.62
N ILE A 116 -2.74 -8.28 9.58
CA ILE A 116 -2.61 -6.99 8.90
C ILE A 116 -2.92 -5.89 9.92
N MET A 117 -2.19 -4.78 9.86
CA MET A 117 -2.42 -3.64 10.72
C MET A 117 -2.27 -2.36 9.92
N THR A 118 -3.25 -1.46 10.02
CA THR A 118 -3.23 -0.19 9.30
C THR A 118 -3.38 1.00 10.26
N GLY A 119 -2.61 2.05 10.03
CA GLY A 119 -2.66 3.32 10.75
C GLY A 119 -2.91 4.46 9.77
N VAL A 120 -3.88 5.32 10.06
CA VAL A 120 -4.18 6.54 9.28
C VAL A 120 -4.06 7.73 10.22
N ARG A 121 -3.31 8.78 9.86
CA ARG A 121 -3.15 9.97 10.71
C ARG A 121 -4.51 10.62 10.93
N LYS A 122 -4.81 11.03 12.17
CA LYS A 122 -6.11 11.61 12.58
C LYS A 122 -6.48 12.92 11.89
N GLU A 123 -5.52 13.55 11.22
CA GLU A 123 -5.71 14.74 10.38
C GLU A 123 -6.29 14.39 8.99
N ILE A 124 -6.27 13.11 8.59
CA ILE A 124 -6.92 12.61 7.37
C ILE A 124 -8.37 12.21 7.70
N GLU A 125 -9.32 12.70 6.90
CA GLU A 125 -10.74 12.35 7.00
C GLU A 125 -11.02 10.91 6.51
N GLU A 126 -10.81 9.93 7.40
CA GLU A 126 -11.42 8.61 7.30
C GLU A 126 -12.91 8.70 7.66
N ILE A 127 -13.76 8.07 6.85
CA ILE A 127 -15.17 7.86 7.19
C ILE A 127 -15.27 6.50 7.89
N ASP A 128 -15.69 6.50 9.15
CA ASP A 128 -15.91 5.27 9.90
C ASP A 128 -17.10 4.49 9.34
N ILE A 129 -16.77 3.54 8.47
CA ILE A 129 -17.64 2.42 8.12
C ILE A 129 -17.94 1.68 9.42
N LYS A 130 -19.18 1.78 9.91
CA LYS A 130 -19.70 0.86 10.94
C LYS A 130 -19.54 -0.55 10.39
N GLU A 131 -18.93 -1.43 11.18
CA GLU A 131 -18.38 -2.73 10.79
C GLU A 131 -19.22 -3.50 9.75
N VAL A 132 -18.98 -3.21 8.47
CA VAL A 132 -19.19 -4.16 7.40
C VAL A 132 -18.07 -5.17 7.56
N GLU A 133 -18.43 -6.41 7.81
CA GLU A 133 -17.47 -7.49 8.08
C GLU A 133 -16.39 -7.54 7.00
N SER A 134 -15.17 -7.93 7.39
CA SER A 134 -14.04 -8.08 6.47
C SER A 134 -14.24 -9.29 5.56
N VAL A 135 -15.12 -9.14 4.56
CA VAL A 135 -15.47 -10.18 3.59
C VAL A 135 -14.18 -10.71 2.95
N ASN A 136 -14.01 -12.04 3.00
CA ASN A 136 -12.82 -12.76 2.55
C ASN A 136 -11.49 -12.33 3.22
N GLY A 137 -11.54 -11.68 4.38
CA GLY A 137 -10.37 -11.27 5.14
C GLY A 137 -9.59 -10.09 4.55
N MET A 138 -10.27 -9.16 3.85
CA MET A 138 -9.69 -7.88 3.45
C MET A 138 -9.98 -6.79 4.50
N GLN A 139 -8.97 -6.00 4.86
CA GLN A 139 -9.11 -4.90 5.81
C GLN A 139 -9.30 -3.56 5.07
N GLU A 140 -10.55 -3.10 4.94
CA GLU A 140 -10.86 -1.83 4.27
C GLU A 140 -10.60 -0.58 5.15
N ARG A 141 -10.19 0.53 4.53
CA ARG A 141 -10.12 1.89 5.11
C ARG A 141 -10.66 2.89 4.07
N LYS A 142 -11.86 3.46 4.28
CA LYS A 142 -12.44 4.44 3.33
C LYS A 142 -12.10 5.87 3.73
N LEU A 143 -11.26 6.52 2.94
CA LEU A 143 -11.01 7.96 3.01
C LEU A 143 -12.10 8.72 2.23
N ARG A 144 -12.49 9.91 2.68
CA ARG A 144 -13.54 10.74 2.04
C ARG A 144 -13.26 11.03 0.55
N SER A 145 -11.99 11.27 0.20
CA SER A 145 -11.51 11.45 -1.18
C SER A 145 -11.57 10.17 -2.04
N SER A 146 -11.58 8.99 -1.40
CA SER A 146 -11.78 7.72 -2.09
C SER A 146 -13.27 7.41 -2.28
N ILE A 147 -14.11 7.78 -1.32
CA ILE A 147 -15.58 7.65 -1.44
C ILE A 147 -16.09 8.51 -2.59
N ARG A 148 -15.72 9.79 -2.69
CA ARG A 148 -16.22 10.68 -3.76
C ARG A 148 -15.80 10.27 -5.18
N ARG A 149 -14.58 9.72 -5.33
CA ARG A 149 -14.16 9.12 -6.61
C ARG A 149 -14.96 7.85 -6.89
N MET A 150 -15.20 6.98 -5.90
CA MET A 150 -16.05 5.79 -6.07
C MET A 150 -17.50 6.15 -6.39
N GLU A 151 -18.11 7.13 -5.72
CA GLU A 151 -19.43 7.70 -6.03
C GLU A 151 -19.50 8.26 -7.45
N THR A 152 -18.38 8.61 -8.06
CA THR A 152 -18.30 9.09 -9.45
C THR A 152 -18.12 7.93 -10.43
N ILE A 153 -17.27 6.95 -10.13
CA ILE A 153 -17.17 5.68 -10.87
C ILE A 153 -18.56 5.00 -10.96
N LEU A 154 -19.31 4.97 -9.85
CA LEU A 154 -20.65 4.34 -9.77
C LEU A 154 -21.76 5.09 -10.54
N LYS A 155 -21.49 6.25 -11.15
CA LYS A 155 -22.43 6.94 -12.06
C LYS A 155 -22.25 6.49 -13.52
N TYR A 156 -21.11 5.88 -13.86
CA TYR A 156 -20.88 5.36 -15.21
C TYR A 156 -21.68 4.07 -15.44
N PRO A 157 -22.02 3.74 -16.70
CA PRO A 157 -22.56 2.43 -17.04
C PRO A 157 -21.55 1.31 -16.70
N PRO A 158 -22.00 0.04 -16.65
CA PRO A 158 -21.10 -1.10 -16.51
C PRO A 158 -19.92 -1.05 -17.49
N VAL A 159 -18.74 -1.45 -17.01
CA VAL A 159 -17.52 -1.48 -17.82
C VAL A 159 -17.55 -2.73 -18.70
N GLU A 160 -17.92 -2.55 -19.97
CA GLU A 160 -18.01 -3.62 -20.96
C GLU A 160 -16.82 -3.61 -21.93
N CYS A 161 -16.15 -2.46 -22.12
CA CYS A 161 -15.00 -2.33 -23.00
C CYS A 161 -13.91 -1.39 -22.47
N ARG A 162 -12.74 -1.41 -23.13
CA ARG A 162 -11.59 -0.55 -22.83
C ARG A 162 -11.95 0.95 -22.83
N GLN A 163 -12.86 1.39 -23.70
CA GLN A 163 -13.26 2.80 -23.75
C GLN A 163 -13.94 3.24 -22.45
N ASN A 164 -14.80 2.41 -21.85
CA ASN A 164 -15.43 2.75 -20.57
C ASN A 164 -14.38 2.92 -19.45
N VAL A 165 -13.31 2.11 -19.47
CA VAL A 165 -12.17 2.27 -18.54
C VAL A 165 -11.45 3.60 -18.79
N ILE A 166 -11.20 3.95 -20.05
CA ILE A 166 -10.59 5.22 -20.45
C ILE A 166 -11.44 6.42 -20.00
N ASP A 167 -12.76 6.39 -20.23
CA ASP A 167 -13.68 7.48 -19.88
C ASP A 167 -13.76 7.68 -18.36
N ILE A 168 -13.86 6.59 -17.58
CA ILE A 168 -13.85 6.63 -16.11
C ILE A 168 -12.53 7.19 -15.59
N LEU A 169 -11.40 6.66 -16.07
CA LEU A 169 -10.06 7.09 -15.65
C LEU A 169 -9.66 8.46 -16.19
N SER A 170 -10.52 9.11 -16.98
CA SER A 170 -10.37 10.47 -17.49
C SER A 170 -11.34 11.46 -16.84
N ASP A 171 -12.24 11.03 -15.93
CA ASP A 171 -13.26 11.92 -15.36
C ASP A 171 -12.65 13.11 -14.62
N GLN A 172 -13.10 14.30 -15.03
CA GLN A 172 -12.85 15.58 -14.38
C GLN A 172 -14.16 16.33 -14.05
N THR A 173 -15.31 15.64 -14.00
CA THR A 173 -16.62 16.30 -13.85
C THR A 173 -16.94 16.71 -12.41
N SER A 174 -16.28 16.07 -11.42
CA SER A 174 -16.44 16.40 -10.01
C SER A 174 -15.74 17.71 -9.62
N LYS A 175 -16.37 18.53 -8.76
CA LYS A 175 -15.76 19.79 -8.28
C LYS A 175 -14.53 19.55 -7.40
N ASP A 176 -14.64 18.60 -6.47
CA ASP A 176 -13.56 18.25 -5.53
C ASP A 176 -13.29 16.75 -5.62
N TYR A 177 -12.00 16.35 -5.63
CA TYR A 177 -11.52 14.97 -5.79
C TYR A 177 -11.92 14.31 -7.12
N ARG A 178 -11.49 14.90 -8.24
CA ARG A 178 -11.63 14.36 -9.61
C ARG A 178 -10.96 12.98 -9.75
N ILE A 179 -11.41 12.13 -10.69
CA ILE A 179 -10.80 10.80 -10.88
C ILE A 179 -9.43 10.97 -11.53
N TYR A 180 -9.37 11.66 -12.66
CA TYR A 180 -8.13 12.23 -13.17
C TYR A 180 -7.94 13.64 -12.61
N GLN A 181 -6.76 13.96 -12.08
CA GLN A 181 -6.46 15.28 -11.52
C GLN A 181 -5.43 15.97 -12.41
N GLU A 182 -5.91 16.65 -13.44
CA GLU A 182 -5.09 17.53 -14.29
C GLU A 182 -5.28 19.01 -13.92
N PHE A 183 -4.43 19.88 -14.48
CA PHE A 183 -4.32 21.31 -14.16
C PHE A 183 -5.65 22.08 -14.33
N GLY A 184 -6.19 22.62 -13.23
CA GLY A 184 -7.39 23.45 -13.24
C GLY A 184 -7.42 24.44 -12.07
N SER A 185 -6.95 25.68 -12.31
CA SER A 185 -6.62 26.69 -11.28
C SER A 185 -5.37 26.38 -10.45
N ASN A 186 -4.87 27.38 -9.72
CA ASN A 186 -3.58 27.31 -9.01
C ASN A 186 -3.66 26.59 -7.65
N ASP A 187 -4.86 26.24 -7.20
CA ASP A 187 -5.13 25.76 -5.83
C ASP A 187 -5.24 24.22 -5.74
N ASP A 188 -5.17 23.49 -6.87
CA ASP A 188 -5.20 22.02 -6.90
C ASP A 188 -3.84 21.42 -6.48
N GLU A 189 -3.74 21.10 -5.18
CA GLU A 189 -2.55 20.52 -4.53
C GLU A 189 -2.15 19.11 -5.01
N ILE A 190 -3.08 18.35 -5.61
CA ILE A 190 -2.93 16.93 -5.93
C ILE A 190 -3.13 16.71 -7.43
N LYS A 191 -2.30 15.85 -8.05
CA LYS A 191 -2.30 15.60 -9.51
C LYS A 191 -2.13 14.12 -9.83
N THR A 192 -2.73 13.65 -10.91
CA THR A 192 -2.45 12.33 -11.47
C THR A 192 -1.14 12.39 -12.24
N ILE A 193 -0.15 11.57 -11.82
CA ILE A 193 1.17 11.52 -12.47
C ILE A 193 1.18 10.56 -13.67
N ALA A 194 0.43 9.46 -13.56
CA ALA A 194 0.28 8.47 -14.62
C ALA A 194 -0.98 7.61 -14.41
N THR A 195 -1.54 7.09 -15.50
CA THR A 195 -2.61 6.08 -15.49
C THR A 195 -2.12 4.80 -16.13
N GLY A 196 -2.36 3.65 -15.48
CA GLY A 196 -2.03 2.33 -16.00
C GLY A 196 -3.30 1.50 -16.29
N ILE A 197 -3.46 1.04 -17.52
CA ILE A 197 -4.56 0.14 -17.93
C ILE A 197 -3.99 -1.25 -18.21
N PHE A 198 -4.45 -2.24 -17.44
CA PHE A 198 -4.14 -3.65 -17.66
C PHE A 198 -5.25 -4.30 -18.47
N ASP A 199 -4.98 -4.56 -19.75
CA ASP A 199 -5.87 -5.31 -20.62
C ASP A 199 -5.54 -6.81 -20.52
N CYS A 200 -6.38 -7.56 -19.81
CA CYS A 200 -6.18 -9.00 -19.60
C CYS A 200 -6.62 -9.86 -20.81
N ILE A 201 -7.35 -9.29 -21.78
CA ILE A 201 -7.80 -9.99 -22.99
C ILE A 201 -6.69 -9.91 -24.03
N GLU A 202 -6.29 -8.69 -24.39
CA GLU A 202 -5.17 -8.42 -25.31
C GLU A 202 -3.80 -8.68 -24.68
N ARG A 203 -3.76 -8.91 -23.36
CA ARG A 203 -2.56 -9.12 -22.56
C ARG A 203 -1.58 -7.97 -22.73
N THR A 204 -2.03 -6.74 -22.52
CA THR A 204 -1.18 -5.54 -22.54
C THR A 204 -1.30 -4.74 -21.25
N TRP A 205 -0.22 -4.04 -20.88
CA TRP A 205 -0.25 -2.98 -19.89
C TRP A 205 0.09 -1.66 -20.59
N SER A 206 -0.89 -0.78 -20.72
CA SER A 206 -0.73 0.55 -21.29
C SER A 206 -0.49 1.59 -20.19
N ILE A 207 0.45 2.51 -20.41
CA ILE A 207 0.80 3.59 -19.49
C ILE A 207 0.60 4.94 -20.19
N TYR A 208 -0.11 5.84 -19.52
CA TYR A 208 -0.38 7.23 -19.91
C TYR A 208 0.21 8.16 -18.85
N THR A 209 0.61 9.39 -19.22
CA THR A 209 1.16 10.42 -18.30
C THR A 209 0.30 11.70 -18.25
N ASP A 210 -0.89 11.58 -18.82
CA ASP A 210 -1.81 12.61 -19.29
C ASP A 210 -3.20 11.96 -19.41
N ILE A 211 -4.26 12.74 -19.68
CA ILE A 211 -5.64 12.21 -19.75
C ILE A 211 -5.76 11.11 -20.83
N PRO A 212 -6.12 9.85 -20.49
CA PRO A 212 -6.21 8.76 -21.46
C PRO A 212 -7.29 8.91 -22.55
N GLN A 213 -8.29 9.77 -22.36
CA GLN A 213 -9.37 10.01 -23.32
C GLN A 213 -8.94 10.88 -24.52
N ILE A 214 -7.86 11.65 -24.41
CA ILE A 214 -7.39 12.56 -25.48
C ILE A 214 -5.93 12.35 -25.89
N ASN A 215 -5.23 11.39 -25.27
CA ASN A 215 -3.83 11.06 -25.53
C ASN A 215 -3.64 9.54 -25.74
N GLU A 216 -2.67 9.17 -26.56
CA GLU A 216 -2.23 7.78 -26.73
C GLU A 216 -1.25 7.35 -25.62
N PRO A 217 -1.19 6.06 -25.23
CA PRO A 217 -0.30 5.62 -24.18
C PRO A 217 1.17 5.74 -24.59
N ILE A 218 1.97 6.43 -23.76
CA ILE A 218 3.43 6.58 -23.95
C ILE A 218 4.20 5.25 -23.98
N LEU A 219 3.62 4.19 -23.43
CA LEU A 219 4.18 2.84 -23.45
C LEU A 219 3.07 1.78 -23.42
N VAL A 220 3.20 0.73 -24.23
CA VAL A 220 2.36 -0.47 -24.19
C VAL A 220 3.25 -1.71 -24.04
N ILE A 221 3.14 -2.39 -22.90
CA ILE A 221 3.97 -3.55 -22.54
C ILE A 221 3.17 -4.84 -22.78
N PRO A 222 3.63 -5.78 -23.63
CA PRO A 222 2.97 -7.07 -23.80
C PRO A 222 3.20 -7.99 -22.59
N MET A 223 2.13 -8.43 -21.95
CA MET A 223 2.12 -9.29 -20.76
C MET A 223 2.31 -10.76 -21.12
N GLN A 224 3.56 -11.13 -21.44
CA GLN A 224 3.94 -12.53 -21.66
C GLN A 224 3.99 -13.32 -20.35
N LEU A 225 2.87 -13.93 -19.99
CA LEU A 225 2.80 -14.90 -18.89
C LEU A 225 3.68 -16.12 -19.21
N ARG A 226 4.74 -16.32 -18.40
CA ARG A 226 5.60 -17.50 -18.52
C ARG A 226 4.86 -18.72 -17.96
N ASN A 227 4.54 -19.68 -18.83
CA ASN A 227 4.00 -20.97 -18.39
C ASN A 227 5.07 -21.74 -17.61
N PHE A 228 4.99 -21.72 -16.27
CA PHE A 228 5.84 -22.55 -15.40
C PHE A 228 5.52 -24.05 -15.47
N ALA A 229 4.48 -24.44 -16.21
CA ALA A 229 4.15 -25.82 -16.52
C ALA A 229 5.07 -26.40 -17.61
N VAL A 230 6.26 -26.85 -17.18
CA VAL A 230 6.90 -28.15 -17.50
C VAL A 230 8.34 -28.10 -16.95
N PRO A 231 8.69 -28.88 -15.91
CA PRO A 231 10.09 -29.10 -15.56
C PRO A 231 10.80 -29.86 -16.69
N GLN A 232 11.92 -29.35 -17.21
CA GLN A 232 12.73 -30.03 -18.24
C GLN A 232 13.56 -31.20 -17.66
N TYR A 233 12.93 -32.09 -16.90
CA TYR A 233 13.60 -33.27 -16.33
C TYR A 233 13.51 -34.45 -17.31
N ASN A 234 14.33 -34.42 -18.38
CA ASN A 234 14.83 -35.61 -19.11
C ASN A 234 15.69 -35.24 -20.33
N LYS A 235 17.04 -35.25 -20.19
CA LYS A 235 18.01 -35.55 -21.27
C LYS A 235 19.46 -35.60 -20.75
N ALA A 236 19.79 -36.62 -19.95
CA ALA A 236 21.17 -36.90 -19.51
C ALA A 236 21.40 -38.38 -19.14
N LYS A 237 21.00 -39.33 -20.01
CA LYS A 237 21.41 -40.73 -19.94
C LYS A 237 21.53 -41.37 -21.33
N LYS A 238 22.71 -41.22 -21.92
CA LYS A 238 23.43 -42.21 -22.73
C LYS A 238 24.90 -41.85 -22.75
#